data_AF-A0A250IYL7-F1
#
_entry.id   AF-A0A250IYL7-F1
#
_cell.length_a   1.000
_cell.length_b   1.000
_cell.length_c   1.000
_cell.angle_alpha   90.00
_cell.angle_beta   90.00
_cell.angle_gamma   90.00
#
_symmetry.space_group_name_H-M   'P 1'
#
loop_
_entity.id
_entity.type
_entity.pdbx_description
1 polymer ?
#
loop_
_entity_poly.entity_id
_entity_poly.type
_entity_poly.pdbx_seq_one_letter_code
_entity_poly.pdbx_strand_id
1 'polypeptide(L)' 'MVIVSGEQGPEATAQDLMPRLRRIHASEDIQEGLRSFIEWREARFQGK' A
#
# COMPACT_ATOMS: atom_id res chain seq x y z
N MET A 1 -7.47 3.04 6.87
CA MET A 1 -7.22 1.76 7.58
C MET A 1 -7.60 0.62 6.65
N VAL A 2 -6.62 -0.15 6.15
CA VAL A 2 -6.91 -1.35 5.34
C VAL A 2 -7.26 -2.47 6.31
N ILE A 3 -8.56 -2.70 6.51
CA ILE A 3 -9.04 -3.85 7.26
C ILE A 3 -9.09 -5.01 6.26
N VAL A 4 -8.15 -5.94 6.38
CA VAL A 4 -8.22 -7.22 5.66
C VAL A 4 -9.06 -8.13 6.55
N SER A 5 -10.33 -8.33 6.20
CA SER A 5 -11.19 -9.26 6.91
C SER A 5 -10.68 -10.69 6.65
N GLY A 6 -9.99 -11.28 7.61
CA GLY A 6 -9.40 -12.63 7.52
C GLY A 6 -10.42 -13.78 7.43
N GLU A 7 -11.70 -13.49 7.17
CA GLU A 7 -12.76 -14.49 7.03
C GLU A 7 -12.73 -15.23 5.68
N GLN A 8 -12.00 -14.71 4.68
CA GLN A 8 -11.87 -15.32 3.36
C GLN A 8 -10.41 -15.67 3.11
N GLY A 9 -10.14 -16.91 2.72
CA GLY A 9 -8.79 -17.47 2.57
C GLY A 9 -7.84 -16.65 1.68
N PRO A 10 -6.54 -17.00 1.65
CA PRO A 10 -5.49 -16.21 1.01
C PRO A 10 -5.77 -15.83 -0.46
N GLU A 11 -6.36 -16.72 -1.26
CA GLU A 11 -6.80 -16.43 -2.63
C GLU A 11 -7.82 -15.28 -2.73
N ALA A 12 -8.86 -15.30 -1.89
CA ALA A 12 -9.91 -14.28 -1.91
C ALA A 12 -9.39 -12.92 -1.42
N THR A 13 -8.51 -12.96 -0.42
CA THR A 13 -7.80 -11.78 0.07
C THR A 13 -6.89 -11.17 -1.03
N ALA A 14 -6.16 -12.00 -1.77
CA ALA A 14 -5.29 -11.53 -2.86
C ALA A 14 -6.09 -10.90 -4.02
N GLN A 15 -7.26 -11.46 -4.35
CA GLN A 15 -8.14 -10.95 -5.40
C GLN A 15 -8.71 -9.55 -5.09
N ASP A 16 -9.05 -9.26 -3.83
CA ASP A 16 -9.49 -7.90 -3.43
C ASP A 16 -8.32 -6.93 -3.24
N LEU A 17 -7.17 -7.44 -2.79
CA LEU A 17 -5.99 -6.62 -2.52
C LEU A 17 -5.32 -6.10 -3.80
N MET A 18 -5.16 -6.93 -4.84
CA MET A 18 -4.42 -6.54 -6.04
C MET A 18 -5.00 -5.32 -6.78
N PRO A 19 -6.33 -5.22 -7.00
CA PRO A 19 -6.93 -4.04 -7.60
C PRO A 19 -6.70 -2.76 -6.78
N ARG A 20 -6.69 -2.87 -5.44
CA ARG A 20 -6.43 -1.73 -4.54
C ARG A 20 -4.97 -1.31 -4.60
N LEU A 21 -4.04 -2.27 -4.59
CA LEU A 21 -2.61 -2.00 -4.75
C LEU A 21 -2.30 -1.34 -6.09
N ARG A 22 -2.92 -1.78 -7.19
CA ARG A 22 -2.75 -1.14 -8.51
C ARG A 22 -3.13 0.33 -8.53
N ARG A 23 -4.14 0.75 -7.77
CA ARG A 23 -4.56 2.16 -7.73
C ARG A 23 -3.57 3.05 -6.99
N ILE A 24 -2.97 2.53 -5.92
CA ILE A 24 -2.03 3.31 -5.10
C ILE A 24 -0.59 3.21 -5.63
N HIS A 25 -0.26 2.22 -6.46
CA HIS A 25 1.12 1.98 -6.93
C HIS A 25 1.75 3.16 -7.69
N ALA A 26 0.92 4.05 -8.27
CA ALA A 26 1.38 5.27 -8.95
C ALA A 26 1.28 6.53 -8.07
N SER A 27 0.93 6.38 -6.78
CA SER A 27 0.72 7.51 -5.88
C SER A 27 2.05 8.15 -5.46
N GLU A 28 2.00 9.44 -5.14
CA GLU A 28 3.16 10.18 -4.64
C GLU A 28 3.64 9.57 -3.31
N ASP A 29 2.71 9.09 -2.49
CA ASP A 29 3.00 8.45 -1.21
C ASP A 29 3.77 7.11 -1.33
N ILE A 30 3.52 6.31 -2.37
CA ILE A 30 4.33 5.10 -2.61
C ILE A 30 5.78 5.50 -2.95
N GLN A 31 5.96 6.52 -3.79
CA GLN A 31 7.30 7.00 -4.14
C GLN A 31 8.04 7.57 -2.93
N GLU A 32 7.35 8.34 -2.09
CA GLU A 32 7.90 8.88 -0.85
C GLU A 32 8.27 7.77 0.15
N GLY A 33 7.42 6.75 0.30
CA GLY A 33 7.71 5.60 1.16
C GLY A 33 8.96 4.83 0.71
N LEU A 34 9.07 4.55 -0.60
CA LEU A 34 10.26 3.89 -1.17
C LEU A 34 11.52 4.73 -0.97
N ARG A 35 11.45 6.03 -1.26
CA ARG A 35 12.58 6.95 -1.08
C ARG A 35 13.03 7.01 0.37
N SER A 36 12.10 7.14 1.31
CA SER A 36 12.39 7.25 2.74
C SER A 36 13.01 5.97 3.30
N PHE A 37 12.58 4.81 2.82
CA PHE A 37 13.21 3.53 3.16
C PHE A 37 14.66 3.46 2.70
N ILE A 38 14.96 3.87 1.46
CA ILE A 38 16.33 3.88 0.92
C ILE A 38 17.21 4.91 1.66
N GLU A 39 16.64 6.06 2.00
CA GLU A 39 17.34 7.18 2.66
C GLU A 39 17.42 7.04 4.19
N TRP A 40 16.84 5.98 4.78
CA TRP A 40 16.77 5.75 6.22
C TRP A 40 16.21 6.95 7.00
N ARG A 41 15.18 7.57 6.44
CA ARG A 41 14.48 8.71 7.07
C ARG A 41 13.00 8.41 7.25
N GLU A 42 12.36 9.23 8.07
CA GLU A 42 10.91 9.20 8.21
C GLU A 42 10.24 9.71 6.92
N ALA A 43 9.17 9.01 6.50
CA ALA A 43 8.39 9.35 5.33
C ALA A 43 7.36 10.44 5.64
N ARG A 44 7.14 11.36 4.68
CA ARG A 44 6.16 12.44 4.78
C ARG A 44 5.01 12.24 3.81
N PHE A 45 4.03 11.44 4.23
CA PHE A 45 2.86 11.14 3.42
C PHE A 45 1.90 12.32 3.32
N GLN A 46 1.34 12.55 2.12
CA GLN A 46 0.42 13.64 1.80
C GLN A 46 -1.02 13.16 1.57
N GLY A 47 -1.26 11.84 1.55
CA GLY A 47 -2.57 11.25 1.27
C GLY A 47 -2.93 11.26 -0.20
N LYS A 48 -1.94 11.25 -1.10
CA LYS A 48 -2.11 11.37 -2.56
C LYS A 48 -1.44 10.22 -3.32
#